data_AF-G1THY8-F1
#
_entry.id   AF-G1THY8-F1
#
_cell.length_a   1.000
_cell.length_b   1.000
_cell.length_c   1.000
_cell.angle_alpha   90.00
_cell.angle_beta   90.00
_cell.angle_gamma   90.00
#
_symmetry.space_group_name_H-M   'P 1'
#
loop_
_entity.id
_entity.type
_entity.pdbx_description
1 polymer ?
#
loop_
_entity_poly.entity_id
_entity_poly.type
_entity_poly.pdbx_seq_one_letter_code
_entity_poly.pdbx_strand_id
1 'polypeptide(L)'
;MLFHVDTCMTEGGLNVTLTIRLLMHGREVGSVIGQKGESVKRMPEESGAGVSVSEGSCPERMTALAGPTRAIFKAFAAIIDKLEEDITSFATNSTAAGGSC
;
A
#
# COMPACT_ATOMS: atom_id res chain seq x y z
N MET A 1 8.77 5.25 6.03
CA MET A 1 7.31 5.09 6.07
C MET A 1 6.80 5.51 7.45
N LEU A 2 5.97 6.53 7.55
CA LEU A 2 5.34 6.95 8.82
C LEU A 2 3.90 6.42 8.86
N PHE A 3 3.54 5.77 9.98
CA PHE A 3 2.20 5.21 10.18
C PHE A 3 1.43 6.08 11.17
N HIS A 4 0.25 6.56 10.77
CA HIS A 4 -0.75 7.10 11.68
C HIS A 4 -1.93 6.14 11.70
N VAL A 5 -2.28 5.63 12.87
CA VAL A 5 -3.45 4.77 13.09
C VAL A 5 -4.49 5.55 13.87
N ASP A 6 -5.60 5.88 13.22
CA ASP A 6 -6.77 6.45 13.90
C ASP A 6 -7.76 5.34 14.24
N THR A 7 -8.22 5.32 15.48
CA THR A 7 -9.09 4.27 16.02
C THR A 7 -10.35 4.90 16.57
N CYS A 8 -11.49 4.67 15.91
CA CYS A 8 -12.80 5.04 16.44
C CYS A 8 -13.47 3.79 17.04
N MET A 9 -13.82 3.87 18.32
CA MET A 9 -14.44 2.78 19.08
C MET A 9 -15.97 2.89 19.00
N THR A 10 -16.66 1.78 18.72
CA THR A 10 -18.11 1.67 18.93
C THR A 10 -18.36 0.55 19.95
N GLU A 11 -19.06 0.87 21.03
CA GLU A 11 -19.40 -0.08 22.09
C GLU A 11 -20.52 -1.02 21.63
N GLY A 12 -20.16 -2.23 21.21
CA GLY A 12 -21.13 -3.30 20.93
C GLY A 12 -20.71 -4.21 19.78
N GLY A 13 -20.00 -5.30 20.09
CA GLY A 13 -19.49 -6.26 19.10
C GLY A 13 -18.33 -5.69 18.28
N LEU A 14 -17.33 -6.51 17.94
CA LEU A 14 -16.03 -6.08 17.39
C LEU A 14 -16.08 -5.55 15.93
N ASN A 15 -17.00 -4.65 15.60
CA ASN A 15 -17.02 -3.88 14.34
C ASN A 15 -16.33 -2.52 14.55
N VAL A 16 -15.04 -2.58 14.87
CA VAL A 16 -14.19 -1.39 14.96
C VAL A 16 -13.76 -1.01 13.55
N THR A 17 -13.99 0.23 13.15
CA THR A 17 -13.46 0.80 11.91
C THR A 17 -12.16 1.54 12.22
N LEU A 18 -11.12 1.26 11.44
CA LEU A 18 -9.81 1.88 11.56
C LEU A 18 -9.50 2.65 10.28
N THR A 19 -8.80 3.77 10.43
CA THR A 19 -8.19 4.47 9.31
C THR A 19 -6.69 4.48 9.50
N ILE A 20 -5.95 3.84 8.59
CA ILE A 20 -4.48 3.82 8.60
C ILE A 20 -3.98 4.69 7.47
N ARG A 21 -3.09 5.63 7.78
CA ARG A 21 -2.42 6.47 6.79
C ARG A 21 -0.93 6.12 6.75
N LEU A 22 -0.46 5.79 5.55
CA LEU A 22 0.92 5.44 5.25
C LEU A 22 1.54 6.56 4.41
N LEU A 23 2.63 7.14 4.90
CA LEU A 23 3.46 8.05 4.11
C LEU A 23 4.57 7.26 3.42
N MET A 24 4.58 7.25 2.09
CA MET A 24 5.46 6.44 1.25
C MET A 24 6.08 7.29 0.13
N HIS A 25 7.22 6.88 -0.41
CA HIS A 25 7.80 7.50 -1.59
C HIS A 25 6.96 7.22 -2.84
N GLY A 26 7.01 8.14 -3.82
CA GLY A 26 6.29 7.97 -5.09
C GLY A 26 6.59 6.65 -5.82
N ARG A 27 7.81 6.12 -5.67
CA ARG A 27 8.22 4.80 -6.18
C ARG A 27 7.44 3.66 -5.53
N GLU A 28 7.46 3.60 -4.19
CA GLU A 28 6.76 2.60 -3.38
C GLU A 28 5.25 2.62 -3.70
N VAL A 29 4.67 3.81 -3.82
CA VAL A 29 3.27 3.99 -4.22
C VAL A 29 3.01 3.49 -5.64
N GLY A 30 3.96 3.67 -6.56
CA GLY A 30 3.87 3.10 -7.91
C GLY A 30 3.75 1.58 -7.90
N SER A 31 4.55 0.90 -7.07
CA SER A 31 4.45 -0.55 -6.89
C SER A 31 3.09 -0.98 -6.31
N VAL A 32 2.62 -0.29 -5.28
CA VAL A 32 1.32 -0.56 -4.64
C VAL A 32 0.14 -0.35 -5.60
N ILE A 33 0.19 0.69 -6.45
CA ILE A 33 -0.82 0.91 -7.50
C ILE A 33 -0.82 -0.25 -8.50
N GLY A 34 0.37 -0.76 -8.82
CA GLY A 34 0.59 -1.82 -9.81
C GLY A 34 0.44 -1.31 -11.26
N GLN A 35 0.79 -2.16 -12.22
CA GLN A 35 0.64 -1.82 -13.63
C GLN A 35 -0.83 -1.53 -13.96
N LYS A 36 -1.09 -0.40 -14.64
CA LYS A 36 -2.44 0.07 -15.01
C LYS A 36 -3.40 0.29 -13.83
N GLY A 37 -2.91 0.36 -12.60
CA GLY A 37 -3.77 0.50 -11.41
C GLY A 37 -4.50 -0.77 -11.01
N GLU A 38 -4.05 -1.95 -11.44
CA GLU A 38 -4.73 -3.21 -11.13
C GLU A 38 -4.71 -3.53 -9.62
N SER A 39 -3.57 -3.33 -8.94
CA SER A 39 -3.46 -3.67 -7.51
C SER A 39 -4.33 -2.78 -6.64
N VAL A 40 -4.34 -1.47 -6.86
CA VAL A 40 -5.21 -0.56 -6.09
C VAL A 40 -6.70 -0.80 -6.34
N LYS A 41 -7.07 -1.39 -7.49
CA LYS A 41 -8.45 -1.78 -7.77
C LYS A 41 -8.84 -3.10 -7.10
N ARG A 42 -7.94 -4.10 -7.09
CA ARG A 42 -8.17 -5.40 -6.44
C ARG A 42 -8.12 -5.33 -4.92
N MET A 43 -7.26 -4.49 -4.35
CA MET A 43 -7.07 -4.39 -2.91
C MET A 43 -8.39 -4.14 -2.16
N PRO A 44 -9.25 -3.17 -2.53
CA PRO A 44 -10.56 -3.02 -1.93
C PRO A 44 -11.49 -4.21 -2.12
N GLU A 45 -11.50 -4.83 -3.31
CA GLU A 45 -12.36 -5.98 -3.64
C GLU A 45 -12.00 -7.21 -2.78
N GLU A 46 -10.70 -7.43 -2.56
CA GLU A 46 -10.21 -8.58 -1.81
C GLU A 46 -10.21 -8.35 -0.29
N SER A 47 -9.86 -7.14 0.15
CA SER A 47 -9.74 -6.81 1.57
C SER A 47 -11.06 -6.38 2.21
N GLY A 48 -11.97 -5.77 1.45
CA GLY A 48 -13.15 -5.08 1.98
C GLY A 48 -12.83 -3.74 2.66
N ALA A 49 -11.60 -3.23 2.51
CA ALA A 49 -11.20 -1.90 3.00
C ALA A 49 -11.18 -0.89 1.85
N GLY A 50 -11.59 0.33 2.12
CA GLY A 50 -11.37 1.46 1.22
C GLY A 50 -9.89 1.79 1.13
N VAL A 51 -9.36 1.91 -0.08
CA VAL A 51 -7.97 2.31 -0.34
C VAL A 51 -8.00 3.63 -1.11
N SER A 52 -7.27 4.62 -0.62
CA SER A 52 -7.13 5.92 -1.27
C SER A 52 -5.66 6.30 -1.35
N VAL A 53 -5.25 6.89 -2.47
CA VAL A 53 -3.87 7.30 -2.70
C VAL A 53 -3.89 8.77 -3.09
N SER A 54 -3.07 9.59 -2.45
CA SER A 54 -2.98 11.02 -2.76
C SER A 54 -2.52 11.23 -4.21
N GLU A 55 -3.27 12.01 -4.97
CA GLU A 55 -2.91 12.39 -6.34
C GLU A 55 -1.75 13.40 -6.35
N GLY A 56 -0.99 13.41 -7.45
CA GLY A 56 0.13 14.34 -7.66
C GLY A 56 1.51 13.70 -7.72
N SER A 57 2.51 14.53 -8.06
CA SER A 57 3.91 14.13 -8.29
C SER A 57 4.83 14.48 -7.11
N CYS A 58 4.29 14.51 -5.89
CA CYS A 58 5.08 14.76 -4.70
C CYS A 58 6.03 13.59 -4.43
N PRO A 59 7.26 13.86 -3.95
CA PRO A 59 8.22 12.80 -3.64
C PRO A 59 7.71 11.85 -2.55
N GLU A 60 7.01 12.39 -1.56
CA GLU A 60 6.22 11.64 -0.58
C GLU A 60 4.73 11.73 -0.94
N ARG A 61 4.08 10.56 -0.95
CA ARG A 61 2.66 10.38 -1.22
C ARG A 61 2.02 9.65 -0.04
N MET A 62 0.74 9.89 0.15
CA MET A 62 -0.03 9.30 1.23
C MET A 62 -1.00 8.26 0.70
N THR A 63 -0.94 7.05 1.26
CA THR A 63 -1.93 6.01 1.03
C THR A 63 -2.73 5.82 2.31
N ALA A 64 -4.06 5.91 2.23
CA ALA A 64 -4.94 5.70 3.37
C ALA A 64 -5.84 4.48 3.15
N LEU A 65 -5.90 3.63 4.17
CA LEU A 65 -6.79 2.48 4.29
C LEU A 65 -7.91 2.84 5.28
N ALA A 66 -9.17 2.59 4.94
CA ALA A 66 -10.31 2.85 5.81
C ALA A 66 -11.29 1.67 5.78
N GLY A 67 -11.68 1.14 6.94
CA GLY A 67 -12.60 0.00 6.99
C GLY A 67 -12.55 -0.74 8.33
N PRO A 68 -13.28 -1.86 8.44
CA PRO A 68 -13.27 -2.67 9.65
C PRO A 68 -11.88 -3.28 9.90
N THR A 69 -11.53 -3.51 11.17
CA THR A 69 -10.21 -4.00 11.59
C THR A 69 -9.69 -5.18 10.75
N ARG A 70 -10.54 -6.19 10.48
CA ARG A 70 -10.17 -7.35 9.66
C ARG A 70 -9.80 -6.99 8.23
N ALA A 71 -10.56 -6.07 7.63
CA ALA A 71 -10.32 -5.61 6.26
C ALA A 71 -9.01 -4.82 6.17
N ILE A 72 -8.76 -3.96 7.17
CA ILE A 72 -7.54 -3.17 7.26
C ILE A 72 -6.30 -4.05 7.35
N PHE A 73 -6.29 -5.07 8.22
CA PHE A 73 -5.17 -6.00 8.31
C PHE A 73 -4.88 -6.71 6.98
N LYS A 74 -5.93 -7.13 6.27
CA LYS A 74 -5.80 -7.79 4.97
C LYS A 74 -5.24 -6.83 3.90
N ALA A 75 -5.74 -5.60 3.84
CA ALA A 75 -5.24 -4.59 2.92
C ALA A 75 -3.79 -4.19 3.23
N PHE A 76 -3.45 -4.08 4.52
CA PHE A 76 -2.12 -3.73 4.97
C PHE A 76 -1.09 -4.82 4.62
N ALA A 77 -1.42 -6.09 4.83
CA ALA A 77 -0.59 -7.21 4.40
C ALA A 77 -0.34 -7.19 2.89
N ALA A 78 -1.38 -6.97 2.09
CA ALA A 78 -1.24 -6.86 0.63
C ALA A 78 -0.36 -5.68 0.19
N ILE A 79 -0.36 -4.57 0.93
CA ILE A 79 0.58 -3.46 0.67
C ILE A 79 2.01 -3.90 0.95
N ILE A 80 2.26 -4.57 2.08
CA ILE A 80 3.60 -5.05 2.44
C ILE A 80 4.12 -6.01 1.38
N ASP A 81 3.32 -6.99 0.95
CA ASP A 81 3.70 -7.95 -0.09
C ASP A 81 4.15 -7.22 -1.37
N LYS A 82 3.42 -6.18 -1.79
CA LYS A 82 3.77 -5.38 -2.98
C LYS A 82 5.04 -4.56 -2.80
N LEU A 83 5.33 -4.11 -1.58
CA LEU A 83 6.55 -3.40 -1.27
C LEU A 83 7.76 -4.35 -1.21
N GLU A 84 7.60 -5.56 -0.69
CA GLU A 84 8.64 -6.58 -0.68
C GLU A 84 8.99 -7.07 -2.10
N GLU A 85 7.98 -7.21 -2.97
CA GLU A 85 8.17 -7.47 -4.40
C GLU A 85 9.01 -6.36 -5.06
N ASP A 86 8.75 -5.09 -4.74
CA ASP A 86 9.51 -3.94 -5.26
C ASP A 86 10.97 -4.00 -4.78
N ILE A 87 11.19 -4.21 -3.47
CA ILE A 87 12.53 -4.34 -2.86
C ILE A 87 13.34 -5.44 -3.55
N THR A 88 12.72 -6.60 -3.79
CA THR A 88 13.37 -7.77 -4.41
C THR A 88 13.65 -7.53 -5.90
N SER A 89 12.77 -6.81 -6.59
CA SER A 89 12.93 -6.46 -8.00
C SER A 89 14.13 -5.53 -8.25
N PHE A 90 14.60 -4.78 -7.24
CA PHE A 90 15.82 -3.98 -7.36
C PHE A 90 17.11 -4.80 -7.27
N ALA A 91 17.10 -5.95 -6.61
CA ALA A 91 18.29 -6.79 -6.45
C ALA A 91 18.73 -7.46 -7.77
N THR A 92 17.86 -7.55 -8.78
CA THR A 92 18.14 -8.24 -10.04
C THR A 92 18.40 -7.29 -11.22
N ASN A 93 18.08 -5.99 -11.11
CA ASN A 93 18.28 -5.04 -12.22
C ASN A 93 19.67 -4.36 -12.24
N SER A 94 20.60 -4.77 -11.37
CA SER A 94 21.98 -4.24 -11.33
C SER A 94 23.00 -5.07 -12.13
N THR A 95 22.61 -6.15 -12.81
CA THR A 95 23.55 -7.03 -13.57
C THR A 95 23.43 -6.94 -15.09
N ALA A 96 22.69 -5.97 -15.65
CA ALA A 96 22.54 -5.84 -17.11
C ALA A 96 23.09 -4.51 -17.67
N ALA A 97 24.41 -4.26 -17.51
CA ALA A 97 25.13 -3.29 -18.36
C ALA A 97 26.65 -3.51 -18.35
N GLY A 98 27.20 -3.85 -19.54
CA GLY A 98 28.64 -3.83 -19.89
C GLY A 98 29.20 -5.23 -20.18
N GLY A 99 29.32 -5.73 -21.42
CA GLY A 99 29.65 -5.04 -22.67
C GLY A 99 31.01 -5.57 -23.12
N SER A 100 30.98 -6.52 -24.06
CA SER A 100 32.14 -7.10 -24.74
C SER A 100 32.94 -6.04 -25.51
N CYS A 101 34.26 -6.05 -25.32
CA CYS A 101 35.26 -5.67 -26.32
C CYS A 101 36.37 -6.72 -26.31
#